data_AF-X1H3T0-F1
#
_entry.id   AF-X1H3T0-F1
#
_cell.length_a   1.000
_cell.length_b   1.000
_cell.length_c   1.000
_cell.angle_alpha   90.00
_cell.angle_beta   90.00
_cell.angle_gamma   90.00
#
_symmetry.space_group_name_H-M   'P 1'
#
loop_
_entity.id
_entity.type
_entity.pdbx_description
1 polymer ?
#
loop_
_entity_poly.entity_id
_entity_poly.type
_entity_poly.pdbx_seq_one_letter_code
_entity_poly.pdbx_strand_id
1 'polypeptide(L)'
;MAEEKIHPGVVIVGGLGLGLAGVVVMAALARAAPPDEFEVSDLIISPYEVQIGYPVSISCLVENIGTETGTKTIICEVEGTIMERIVTLGPGESQVVTFE
;
A
#
# COMPACT_ATOMS: atom_id res chain seq x y z
N MET A 1 -14.14 40.39 -25.48
CA MET A 1 -15.03 39.59 -24.62
C MET A 1 -15.59 38.48 -25.50
N ALA A 2 -15.27 37.21 -25.35
CA ALA A 2 -14.95 36.44 -24.15
C ALA A 2 -13.81 35.42 -24.39
N GLU A 3 -13.02 35.15 -23.34
CA GLU A 3 -12.14 33.98 -23.25
C GLU A 3 -13.00 32.75 -22.91
N GLU A 4 -12.94 31.72 -23.76
CA GLU A 4 -13.50 30.41 -23.44
C GLU A 4 -12.50 29.64 -22.56
N LYS A 5 -12.78 29.59 -21.26
CA LYS A 5 -12.02 28.78 -20.31
C LYS A 5 -12.28 27.29 -20.58
N ILE A 6 -11.27 26.61 -21.10
CA ILE A 6 -11.26 25.16 -21.24
C ILE A 6 -11.03 24.54 -19.86
N HIS A 7 -11.96 23.68 -19.44
CA HIS A 7 -11.91 22.98 -18.16
C HIS A 7 -11.06 21.71 -18.33
N PRO A 8 -10.20 21.34 -17.36
CA PRO A 8 -9.41 20.12 -17.45
C PRO A 8 -10.35 18.91 -17.37
N GLY A 9 -10.48 18.16 -18.47
CA GLY A 9 -11.28 16.92 -18.48
C GLY A 9 -11.91 16.51 -19.82
N VAL A 10 -11.75 17.26 -20.91
CA VAL A 10 -12.33 16.89 -22.21
C VAL A 10 -11.24 16.62 -23.25
N VAL A 11 -11.18 15.39 -23.77
CA VAL A 11 -10.45 15.06 -25.00
C VAL A 11 -11.46 14.60 -26.05
N ILE A 12 -11.59 15.35 -27.13
CA ILE A 12 -12.35 14.98 -28.34
C ILE A 12 -11.43 14.11 -29.20
N VAL A 13 -11.83 12.87 -29.49
CA VAL A 13 -11.12 12.01 -30.45
C VAL A 13 -12.05 11.69 -31.62
N GLY A 14 -11.74 12.25 -32.80
CA GLY A 14 -12.38 11.89 -34.06
C GLY A 14 -11.44 11.05 -34.93
N GLY A 15 -11.97 10.03 -35.60
CA GLY A 15 -11.35 9.39 -36.77
C GLY A 15 -11.37 7.86 -36.81
N LEU A 16 -12.21 7.30 -37.69
CA LEU A 16 -12.60 5.90 -37.91
C LEU A 16 -11.55 5.04 -38.67
N GLY A 17 -11.41 3.74 -38.35
CA GLY A 17 -10.72 2.74 -39.19
C GLY A 17 -10.80 1.30 -38.65
N LEU A 18 -11.47 0.41 -39.38
CA LEU A 18 -11.89 -0.96 -39.01
C LEU A 18 -10.76 -2.00 -38.95
N GLY A 19 -10.81 -2.92 -37.98
CA GLY A 19 -10.10 -4.20 -37.98
C GLY A 19 -9.82 -4.75 -36.57
N LEU A 20 -10.61 -5.73 -36.11
CA LEU A 20 -10.45 -6.34 -34.79
C LEU A 20 -9.09 -7.08 -34.66
N ALA A 21 -8.15 -6.46 -33.94
CA ALA A 21 -7.29 -7.13 -32.97
C ALA A 21 -7.16 -6.13 -31.82
N GLY A 22 -7.97 -6.32 -30.78
CA GLY A 22 -8.20 -5.33 -29.73
C GLY A 22 -6.89 -4.81 -29.14
N VAL A 23 -6.64 -3.51 -29.28
CA VAL A 23 -5.65 -2.83 -28.46
C VAL A 23 -6.17 -2.92 -27.03
N VAL A 24 -5.51 -3.71 -26.18
CA VAL A 24 -5.72 -3.62 -24.74
C VAL A 24 -5.09 -2.31 -24.30
N VAL A 25 -5.89 -1.25 -24.25
CA VAL A 25 -5.49 0.00 -23.62
C VAL A 25 -5.58 -0.22 -22.11
N MET A 26 -4.49 -0.66 -21.49
CA MET A 26 -4.34 -0.59 -20.03
C MET A 26 -4.14 0.88 -19.65
N ALA A 27 -5.24 1.62 -19.54
CA ALA A 27 -5.22 2.94 -18.91
C ALA A 27 -5.10 2.74 -17.40
N ALA A 28 -3.87 2.63 -16.91
CA ALA A 28 -3.60 2.71 -15.48
C ALA A 28 -3.83 4.16 -15.05
N LEU A 29 -4.97 4.43 -14.40
CA LEU A 29 -5.19 5.67 -13.68
C LEU A 29 -4.32 5.61 -12.41
N ALA A 30 -3.03 5.95 -12.53
CA ALA A 30 -2.18 6.09 -11.37
C ALA A 30 -2.71 7.26 -10.52
N ARG A 31 -3.42 6.94 -9.44
CA ARG A 31 -3.68 7.91 -8.37
C ARG A 31 -2.32 8.18 -7.74
N ALA A 32 -1.91 9.46 -7.68
CA ALA A 32 -0.73 9.82 -6.90
C ALA A 32 -0.92 9.31 -5.47
N ALA A 33 0.02 8.50 -4.99
CA ALA A 33 -0.02 7.99 -3.62
C ALA A 33 0.09 9.18 -2.64
N PRO A 34 -0.68 9.18 -1.54
CA PRO A 34 -0.47 10.14 -0.46
C PRO A 34 0.98 10.12 0.05
N PRO A 35 1.47 11.25 0.60
CA PRO A 35 2.88 11.39 0.99
C PRO A 35 3.32 10.40 2.09
N ASP A 36 2.43 10.09 3.03
CA ASP A 36 2.64 9.14 4.12
C ASP A 36 1.56 8.06 4.05
N GLU A 37 1.86 6.96 3.36
CA GLU A 37 0.98 5.80 3.24
C GLU A 37 1.77 4.52 3.45
N PHE A 38 1.28 3.67 4.33
CA PHE A 38 1.92 2.41 4.69
C PHE A 38 0.93 1.28 4.51
N GLU A 39 1.42 0.17 3.96
CA GLU A 39 0.70 -1.09 3.85
C GLU A 39 1.30 -2.10 4.83
N VAL A 40 0.44 -2.87 5.49
CA VAL A 40 0.83 -3.98 6.36
C VAL A 40 0.25 -5.26 5.78
N SER A 41 1.13 -6.20 5.47
CA SER A 41 0.80 -7.45 4.78
C SER A 41 1.56 -8.63 5.38
N ASP A 42 1.38 -9.83 4.82
CA ASP A 42 2.10 -11.05 5.18
C ASP A 42 2.16 -11.34 6.69
N LEU A 43 1.01 -11.23 7.37
CA LEU A 43 0.91 -11.60 8.78
C LEU A 43 1.13 -13.11 8.94
N ILE A 44 2.17 -13.46 9.70
CA ILE A 44 2.56 -14.83 10.02
C ILE A 44 2.55 -14.99 11.53
N ILE A 45 1.93 -16.07 12.00
CA ILE A 45 1.93 -16.49 13.40
C ILE A 45 2.48 -17.92 13.43
N SER A 46 3.54 -18.14 14.18
CA SER A 46 4.20 -19.45 14.24
C SER A 46 4.74 -19.76 15.64
N PRO A 47 4.46 -20.95 16.19
CA PRO A 47 3.57 -21.98 15.64
C PRO A 47 2.09 -21.61 15.79
N TYR A 48 1.21 -22.22 14.98
CA TYR A 48 -0.24 -21.97 15.04
C TYR A 48 -0.90 -22.61 16.28
N GLU A 49 -0.25 -23.62 16.86
CA GLU A 49 -0.60 -24.27 18.11
C GLU A 49 0.67 -24.39 18.96
N VAL A 50 0.55 -24.01 20.23
CA VAL A 50 1.68 -23.96 21.15
C VAL A 50 1.26 -24.50 22.51
N GLN A 51 2.18 -25.15 23.22
CA GLN A 51 1.94 -25.52 24.61
C GLN A 51 2.18 -24.32 25.53
N ILE A 52 1.52 -24.30 26.68
CA ILE A 52 1.70 -23.24 27.68
C ILE A 52 3.17 -23.16 28.06
N GLY A 53 3.72 -21.94 28.05
CA GLY A 53 5.11 -21.65 28.40
C GLY A 53 6.11 -21.74 27.24
N TYR A 54 5.66 -22.06 26.02
CA TYR A 54 6.49 -22.00 24.82
C TYR A 54 6.25 -20.69 24.05
N PRO A 55 7.27 -20.14 23.37
CA PRO A 55 7.16 -18.88 22.65
C PRO A 55 6.32 -19.01 21.38
N VAL A 56 5.67 -17.91 21.01
CA VAL A 56 5.00 -17.72 19.71
C VAL A 56 5.62 -16.49 19.06
N SER A 57 5.95 -16.60 17.78
CA SER A 57 6.43 -15.47 17.00
C SER A 57 5.31 -14.96 16.10
N ILE A 58 5.09 -13.65 16.13
CA ILE A 58 4.16 -12.93 15.25
C ILE A 58 4.97 -11.97 14.39
N SER A 59 4.84 -12.05 13.08
CA SER A 59 5.52 -11.13 12.17
C SER A 59 4.63 -10.62 11.05
N CYS A 60 4.91 -9.43 10.54
CA CYS A 60 4.26 -8.88 9.36
C CYS A 60 5.27 -8.10 8.50
N LEU A 61 4.97 -7.96 7.22
CA LEU A 61 5.67 -7.06 6.32
C LEU A 61 5.04 -5.68 6.39
N VAL A 62 5.85 -4.64 6.55
CA VAL A 62 5.43 -3.25 6.51
C VAL A 62 6.13 -2.57 5.36
N GLU A 63 5.37 -1.96 4.45
CA GLU A 63 5.89 -1.25 3.28
C GLU A 63 5.41 0.19 3.28
N ASN A 64 6.29 1.14 2.94
CA ASN A 64 5.90 2.51 2.66
C ASN A 64 5.56 2.65 1.17
N ILE A 65 4.27 2.67 0.87
CA ILE A 65 3.74 2.85 -0.50
C ILE A 65 3.51 4.32 -0.86
N GLY A 66 3.79 5.23 0.08
CA GLY A 66 3.74 6.67 -0.12
C GLY A 66 4.94 7.22 -0.88
N THR A 67 4.98 8.55 -1.02
CA THR A 67 6.03 9.25 -1.79
C THR A 67 7.11 9.90 -0.93
N GLU A 68 6.97 9.92 0.39
CA GLU A 68 7.93 10.51 1.32
C GLU A 68 8.39 9.51 2.39
N THR A 69 9.55 9.77 3.01
CA THR A 69 10.00 9.01 4.17
C THR A 69 9.06 9.24 5.34
N GLY A 70 8.48 8.16 5.87
CA GLY A 70 7.54 8.20 7.00
C GLY A 70 8.03 7.39 8.19
N THR A 71 7.42 7.64 9.34
CA THR A 71 7.59 6.82 10.55
C THR A 71 6.23 6.35 11.03
N LYS A 72 6.09 5.05 11.30
CA LYS A 72 4.86 4.44 11.80
C LYS A 72 5.12 3.58 13.03
N THR A 73 4.16 3.60 13.95
CA THR A 73 4.07 2.65 15.06
C THR A 73 3.17 1.49 14.63
N ILE A 74 3.72 0.29 14.65
CA ILE A 74 3.04 -0.97 14.37
C ILE A 74 2.64 -1.58 15.71
N ILE A 75 1.35 -1.82 15.86
CA ILE A 75 0.74 -2.31 17.09
C ILE A 75 0.28 -3.74 16.88
N CYS A 76 0.72 -4.64 17.76
CA CYS A 76 0.22 -6.01 17.85
C CYS A 76 -0.54 -6.14 19.17
N GLU A 77 -1.81 -6.53 19.11
CA GLU A 77 -2.65 -6.77 20.29
C GLU A 77 -3.05 -8.24 20.37
N VAL A 78 -2.79 -8.88 21.51
CA VAL A 78 -3.16 -10.27 21.79
C VAL A 78 -3.89 -10.32 23.13
N GLU A 79 -5.19 -10.60 23.11
CA GLU A 79 -6.06 -10.67 24.31
C GLU A 79 -5.89 -9.47 25.27
N GLY A 80 -5.75 -8.25 24.73
CA GLY A 80 -5.56 -7.02 25.51
C GLY A 80 -4.11 -6.72 25.92
N THR A 81 -3.15 -7.59 25.59
CA THR A 81 -1.72 -7.28 25.68
C THR A 81 -1.29 -6.53 24.43
N ILE A 82 -0.78 -5.31 24.59
CA ILE A 82 -0.36 -4.44 23.49
C ILE A 82 1.17 -4.43 23.38
N MET A 83 1.68 -4.67 22.19
CA MET A 83 3.09 -4.58 21.84
C MET A 83 3.28 -3.59 20.69
N GLU A 84 4.36 -2.80 20.74
CA GLU A 84 4.62 -1.76 19.75
C GLU A 84 6.01 -1.89 19.13
N ARG A 85 6.11 -1.55 17.85
CA ARG A 85 7.37 -1.40 17.11
C ARG A 85 7.30 -0.16 16.24
N ILE A 86 8.37 0.63 16.23
CA ILE A 86 8.46 1.83 15.38
C ILE A 86 9.32 1.48 14.17
N VAL A 87 8.83 1.81 12.98
CA VAL A 87 9.57 1.67 11.72
C VAL A 87 9.66 3.04 11.05
N THR A 88 10.82 3.31 10.45
CA THR A 88 11.05 4.49 9.60
C THR A 88 11.51 3.98 8.25
N LEU A 89 10.74 4.26 7.21
CA LEU A 89 10.94 3.72 5.87
C LEU A 89 10.87 4.84 4.84
N GLY A 90 11.79 4.83 3.88
CA GLY A 90 11.71 5.62 2.66
C GLY A 90 10.66 5.10 1.68
N PRO A 91 10.35 5.85 0.62
CA PRO A 91 9.39 5.42 -0.41
C PRO A 91 9.79 4.09 -1.05
N GLY A 92 8.87 3.13 -1.08
CA GLY A 92 9.08 1.77 -1.62
C GLY A 92 9.97 0.87 -0.77
N GLU A 93 10.41 1.32 0.41
CA GLU A 93 11.12 0.46 1.35
C GLU A 93 10.12 -0.38 2.16
N SER A 94 10.55 -1.60 2.51
CA SER A 94 9.80 -2.51 3.36
C SER A 94 10.65 -3.14 4.44
N GLN A 95 10.02 -3.49 5.55
CA GLN A 95 10.64 -4.11 6.71
C GLN A 95 9.72 -5.16 7.31
N VAL A 96 10.29 -6.33 7.63
CA VAL A 96 9.61 -7.32 8.46
C VAL A 96 9.69 -6.90 9.92
N VAL A 97 8.54 -6.79 10.57
CA VAL A 97 8.40 -6.48 11.99
C VAL A 97 8.03 -7.76 12.72
N THR A 98 8.67 -8.02 13.86
CA THR A 98 8.45 -9.24 14.67
C THR A 98 8.16 -8.89 16.13
N PHE A 99 7.23 -9.64 16.70
CA PHE A 99 6.76 -9.61 18.08
C PHE A 99 6.91 -11.01 18.69
N GLU A 100 7.25 -11.07 19.97
CA GLU A 100 7.44 -12.30 20.75
C GLU A 100 6.75 -12.21 22.12
#